data_AF-A0A5J4N765-F1
#
_entry.id   AF-A0A5J4N765-F1
#
_cell.length_a   1.000
_cell.length_b   1.000
_cell.length_c   1.000
_cell.angle_alpha   90.00
_cell.angle_beta   90.00
_cell.angle_gamma   90.00
#
_symmetry.space_group_name_H-M   'P 1'
#
loop_
_entity.id
_entity.type
_entity.pdbx_description
1 polymer ?
#
loop_
_entity_poly.entity_id
_entity_poly.type
_entity_poly.pdbx_seq_one_letter_code
_entity_poly.pdbx_strand_id
1 'polypeptide(L)'
;ALSGGELLFGHLEMLRLTINRKIDEKRMFAVWGIEAPWKSKSRRSQGKRMGGGKAEIHHYVTPVKVGRIIVELGGYLDWREAYQLLSRPADNLPFPARFVSQELLDTEFRIEAYINAHNVNPFADPRRALYHNYAGCRDFISPYHLEWGDTKYH
;
A
#
# COMPACT_ATOMS: atom_id res chain seq x y z
N ALA A 1 -1.18 1.69 3.17
CA ALA A 1 -1.41 1.84 1.72
C ALA A 1 -2.62 1.00 1.32
N LEU A 2 -3.57 1.53 0.54
CA LEU A 2 -4.76 0.79 0.11
C LEU A 2 -4.57 0.04 -1.22
N SER A 3 -3.58 0.43 -2.02
CA SER A 3 -3.15 -0.32 -3.19
C SER A 3 -1.63 -0.44 -3.23
N GLY A 4 -1.14 -1.31 -4.12
CA GLY A 4 0.29 -1.37 -4.44
C GLY A 4 0.73 -0.17 -5.27
N GLY A 5 2.02 0.15 -5.20
CA GLY A 5 2.63 1.22 -5.99
C GLY A 5 4.12 1.37 -5.72
N GLU A 6 4.74 2.39 -6.33
CA GLU A 6 6.17 2.65 -6.20
C GLU A 6 6.40 4.08 -5.69
N LEU A 7 7.29 4.22 -4.71
CA LEU A 7 7.67 5.52 -4.15
C LEU A 7 8.98 5.99 -4.75
N LEU A 8 8.96 7.20 -5.30
CA LEU A 8 10.11 7.95 -5.76
C LEU A 8 10.73 8.71 -4.59
N PHE A 9 12.01 9.08 -4.71
CA PHE A 9 12.69 9.95 -3.75
C PHE A 9 11.90 11.25 -3.48
N GLY A 10 11.34 11.86 -4.52
CA GLY A 10 10.52 13.07 -4.37
C GLY A 10 9.27 12.89 -3.51
N HIS A 11 8.65 11.70 -3.51
CA HIS A 11 7.52 11.41 -2.63
C HIS A 11 7.96 11.31 -1.17
N LEU A 12 9.12 10.71 -0.91
CA LEU A 12 9.69 10.61 0.44
C LEU A 12 10.06 11.98 1.00
N GLU A 13 10.64 12.86 0.18
CA GLU A 13 10.92 14.24 0.60
C GLU A 13 9.66 15.06 0.83
N MET A 14 8.63 14.88 0.01
CA MET A 14 7.33 15.51 0.23
C MET A 14 6.74 15.11 1.59
N LEU A 15 6.77 13.82 1.93
CA LEU A 15 6.33 13.31 3.23
C LEU A 15 7.15 13.92 4.37
N ARG A 16 8.48 13.83 4.28
CA ARG A 16 9.41 14.33 5.32
C ARG A 16 9.21 15.82 5.59
N LEU A 17 9.16 16.64 4.54
CA LEU A 17 8.97 18.09 4.68
C LEU A 17 7.59 18.44 5.25
N THR A 18 6.53 17.74 4.81
CA THR A 18 5.17 18.03 5.26
C THR A 18 4.98 17.67 6.74
N ILE A 19 5.53 16.54 7.17
CA ILE A 19 5.45 16.07 8.57
C ILE A 19 6.33 16.93 9.47
N ASN A 20 7.61 17.11 9.12
CA ASN A 20 8.57 17.83 9.97
C ASN A 20 8.21 19.31 10.17
N ARG A 21 7.48 19.94 9.23
CA ARG A 21 7.01 21.33 9.39
C ARG A 21 5.95 21.51 10.48
N LYS A 22 5.29 20.42 10.91
CA LYS A 22 4.14 20.48 11.80
C LYS A 22 4.31 19.63 13.08
N ILE A 23 5.32 18.75 13.12
CA ILE A 23 5.57 17.88 14.27
C ILE A 23 6.18 18.67 15.43
N ASP A 24 5.75 18.39 16.67
CA ASP A 24 6.41 18.88 17.88
C ASP A 24 7.40 17.83 18.39
N GLU A 25 8.68 18.05 18.13
CA GLU A 25 9.78 17.12 18.44
C GLU A 25 9.90 16.78 19.94
N LYS A 26 9.34 17.59 20.84
CA LYS A 26 9.38 17.32 22.30
C LYS A 26 8.36 16.27 22.73
N ARG A 27 7.25 16.18 22.01
CA ARG A 27 6.08 15.36 22.37
C ARG A 27 5.86 14.20 21.42
N MET A 28 6.31 14.32 20.17
CA MET A 28 5.96 13.43 19.06
C MET A 28 7.22 12.94 18.34
N PHE A 29 7.10 11.78 17.71
CA PHE A 29 8.13 11.25 16.81
C PHE A 29 7.51 10.55 15.61
N ALA A 30 8.21 10.58 14.48
CA ALA A 30 7.80 9.88 13.26
C ALA A 30 8.90 8.89 12.83
N VAL A 31 8.49 7.68 12.45
CA VAL A 31 9.40 6.60 12.02
C VAL A 31 9.01 6.15 10.62
N TRP A 32 10.02 5.92 9.78
CA TRP A 32 9.80 5.32 8.47
C TRP A 32 9.46 3.84 8.61
N GLY A 33 8.27 3.48 8.12
CA GLY A 33 7.87 2.09 7.95
C GLY A 33 8.40 1.47 6.67
N ILE A 34 9.22 2.16 5.88
CA ILE A 34 9.70 1.66 4.58
C ILE A 34 11.21 1.87 4.45
N GLU A 35 11.80 1.08 3.56
CA GLU A 35 13.21 1.18 3.21
C GLU A 35 13.47 2.34 2.26
N ALA A 36 14.74 2.78 2.22
CA ALA A 36 15.21 3.72 1.21
C ALA A 36 15.04 3.15 -0.21
N PRO A 37 14.93 4.01 -1.24
CA PRO A 37 14.79 3.55 -2.62
C PRO A 37 15.95 2.67 -3.08
N TRP A 38 15.66 1.41 -3.39
CA TRP A 38 16.67 0.41 -3.76
C TRP A 38 16.41 -0.25 -5.11
N LYS A 39 15.15 -0.27 -5.59
CA LYS A 39 14.80 -0.92 -6.86
C LYS A 39 15.15 -0.01 -8.01
N SER A 40 16.10 -0.40 -8.85
CA SER A 40 16.50 0.39 -10.02
C SER A 40 15.45 0.36 -11.13
N LYS A 41 15.22 1.52 -11.74
CA LYS A 41 14.36 1.72 -12.90
C LYS A 41 15.19 2.25 -14.06
N SER A 42 15.25 1.48 -15.14
CA SER A 42 15.95 1.87 -16.36
C SER A 42 15.03 2.66 -17.30
N ARG A 43 15.55 3.69 -17.97
CA ARG A 43 14.80 4.48 -18.95
C ARG A 43 15.66 4.76 -20.18
N ARG A 44 15.11 4.57 -21.38
CA ARG A 44 15.77 4.94 -22.64
C ARG A 44 15.61 6.44 -22.90
N SER A 45 16.56 7.01 -23.63
CA SER A 45 16.41 8.39 -24.12
C SER A 45 15.24 8.49 -25.10
N GLN A 46 14.58 9.65 -25.07
CA GLN A 46 13.43 9.93 -25.92
C GLN A 46 13.85 9.90 -27.40
N GLY A 47 13.02 9.27 -28.24
CA GLY A 47 13.27 9.16 -29.70
C GLY A 47 14.10 7.96 -30.15
N LYS A 48 14.54 7.07 -29.26
CA LYS A 48 15.20 5.81 -29.64
C LYS A 48 14.18 4.75 -30.06
N ARG A 49 14.54 3.94 -31.08
CA ARG A 49 13.76 2.78 -31.52
C ARG A 49 13.84 1.62 -30.52
N MET A 50 12.96 0.63 -30.69
CA MET A 50 13.01 -0.64 -29.96
C MET A 50 14.28 -1.45 -30.31
N GLY A 51 14.72 -2.34 -29.42
CA GLY A 51 15.96 -3.14 -29.59
C GLY A 51 17.22 -2.47 -29.01
N GLY A 52 18.41 -3.07 -29.15
CA GLY A 52 19.67 -2.48 -28.68
C GLY A 52 19.99 -2.66 -27.18
N GLY A 53 19.41 -3.66 -26.52
CA GLY A 53 19.76 -4.04 -25.13
C GLY A 53 19.00 -3.28 -24.02
N LYS A 54 19.38 -3.54 -22.77
CA LYS A 54 18.77 -2.89 -21.59
C LYS A 54 19.32 -1.47 -21.44
N ALA A 55 18.46 -0.52 -21.06
CA ALA A 55 18.86 0.86 -20.84
C ALA A 55 19.60 1.05 -19.52
N GLU A 56 20.31 2.17 -19.41
CA GLU A 56 20.95 2.62 -18.17
C GLU A 56 19.93 2.89 -17.05
N ILE A 57 20.41 2.84 -15.80
CA ILE A 57 19.61 3.12 -14.61
C ILE A 57 19.29 4.61 -14.58
N HIS A 58 18.00 4.94 -14.49
CA HIS A 58 17.53 6.32 -14.41
C HIS A 58 17.33 6.78 -12.97
N HIS A 59 16.67 5.96 -12.15
CA HIS A 59 16.35 6.29 -10.76
C HIS A 59 16.07 5.02 -9.95
N TYR A 60 15.96 5.19 -8.63
CA TYR A 60 15.58 4.13 -7.70
C TYR A 60 14.19 4.40 -7.12
N VAL A 61 13.47 3.32 -6.83
CA VAL A 61 12.14 3.36 -6.19
C VAL A 61 12.05 2.39 -5.02
N THR A 62 11.11 2.64 -4.12
CA THR A 62 10.69 1.67 -3.09
C THR A 62 9.34 1.08 -3.48
N PRO A 63 9.25 -0.23 -3.80
CA PRO A 63 7.96 -0.86 -4.07
C PRO A 63 7.17 -1.05 -2.77
N VAL A 64 5.88 -0.74 -2.80
CA VAL A 64 4.96 -0.82 -1.66
C VAL A 64 3.80 -1.74 -2.02
N LYS A 65 3.50 -2.70 -1.15
CA LYS A 65 2.32 -3.57 -1.25
C LYS A 65 1.13 -2.97 -0.52
N VAL A 66 -0.07 -3.43 -0.86
CA VAL A 66 -1.29 -3.15 -0.11
C VAL A 66 -1.13 -3.54 1.36
N GLY A 67 -1.75 -2.77 2.26
CA GLY A 67 -1.67 -2.97 3.71
C GLY A 67 -0.38 -2.49 4.37
N ARG A 68 0.64 -2.06 3.60
CA ARG A 68 1.90 -1.58 4.16
C ARG A 68 1.74 -0.22 4.88
N ILE A 69 2.27 -0.12 6.09
CA ILE A 69 2.45 1.15 6.82
C ILE A 69 3.70 1.87 6.29
N ILE A 70 3.54 3.14 5.93
CA ILE A 70 4.59 3.96 5.29
C ILE A 70 5.33 4.81 6.32
N VAL A 71 4.59 5.49 7.18
CA VAL A 71 5.11 6.29 8.29
C VAL A 71 4.29 5.97 9.52
N GLU A 72 4.96 5.76 10.64
CA GLU A 72 4.36 5.61 11.96
C GLU A 72 4.59 6.89 12.75
N LEU A 73 3.53 7.41 13.37
CA LEU A 73 3.56 8.59 14.22
C LEU A 73 3.24 8.14 15.65
N GLY A 74 4.09 8.52 16.60
CA GLY A 74 3.92 8.18 18.01
C GLY A 74 4.25 9.35 18.94
N GLY A 75 4.04 9.15 20.24
CA GLY A 75 4.26 10.15 21.28
C GLY A 75 2.95 10.56 21.97
N TYR A 76 2.97 11.73 22.61
CA TYR A 76 1.80 12.28 23.31
C TYR A 76 1.00 13.20 22.38
N LEU A 77 0.09 12.61 21.61
CA LEU A 77 -0.75 13.29 20.62
C LEU A 77 -2.20 12.80 20.65
N ASP A 78 -3.13 13.67 20.26
CA ASP A 78 -4.52 13.30 20.03
C ASP A 78 -4.74 12.77 18.61
N TRP A 79 -5.80 11.98 18.42
CA TRP A 79 -6.20 11.43 17.12
C TRP A 79 -6.42 12.54 16.08
N ARG A 80 -7.03 13.67 16.47
CA ARG A 80 -7.28 14.79 15.55
C ARG A 80 -6.00 15.45 15.07
N GLU A 81 -5.02 15.57 15.96
CA GLU A 81 -3.70 16.12 15.66
C GLU A 81 -2.95 15.19 14.69
N ALA A 82 -2.97 13.87 14.96
CA ALA A 82 -2.41 12.85 14.07
C ALA A 82 -3.06 12.87 12.68
N TYR A 83 -4.39 12.95 12.62
CA TYR A 83 -5.15 13.00 11.37
C TYR A 83 -4.77 14.22 10.53
N GLN A 84 -4.68 15.42 11.13
CA GLN A 84 -4.31 16.64 10.42
C GLN A 84 -2.86 16.63 9.90
N LEU A 85 -1.97 15.91 10.59
CA LEU A 85 -0.59 15.71 10.18
C LEU A 85 -0.49 14.78 8.97
N LEU A 86 -1.18 13.64 9.01
CA LEU A 86 -0.99 12.54 8.06
C LEU A 86 -1.99 12.48 6.90
N SER A 87 -3.19 13.07 7.02
CA SER A 87 -4.21 13.00 5.97
C SER A 87 -3.75 13.67 4.68
N ARG A 88 -3.27 14.93 4.76
CA ARG A 88 -2.79 15.67 3.57
C ARG A 88 -1.63 14.98 2.84
N PRO A 89 -0.56 14.52 3.52
CA PRO A 89 0.51 13.81 2.82
C PRO A 89 0.04 12.46 2.26
N ALA A 90 -0.93 11.79 2.87
CA ALA A 90 -1.49 10.55 2.33
C ALA A 90 -2.21 10.77 0.99
N ASP A 91 -2.95 11.87 0.84
CA ASP A 91 -3.63 12.22 -0.42
C ASP A 91 -2.67 12.53 -1.57
N ASN A 92 -1.44 12.98 -1.24
CA ASN A 92 -0.41 13.32 -2.23
C ASN A 92 0.44 12.12 -2.67
N LEU A 93 0.19 10.92 -2.13
CA LEU A 93 0.92 9.72 -2.55
C LEU A 93 0.48 9.27 -3.95
N PRO A 94 1.35 8.57 -4.71
CA PRO A 94 1.03 8.11 -6.06
C PRO A 94 0.01 6.95 -6.08
N PHE A 95 -0.49 6.54 -4.93
CA PHE A 95 -1.48 5.49 -4.75
C PHE A 95 -2.39 5.83 -3.57
N PRO A 96 -3.64 5.32 -3.54
CA PRO A 96 -4.55 5.57 -2.43
C PRO A 96 -3.93 5.10 -1.11
N ALA A 97 -3.87 6.02 -0.16
CA ALA A 97 -3.46 5.78 1.21
C ALA A 97 -4.45 6.47 2.13
N ARG A 98 -4.53 5.98 3.37
CA ARG A 98 -5.37 6.59 4.40
C ARG A 98 -4.63 6.58 5.73
N PHE A 99 -5.02 7.50 6.59
CA PHE A 99 -4.65 7.47 7.99
C PHE A 99 -5.37 6.33 8.72
N VAL A 100 -4.65 5.64 9.60
CA VAL A 100 -5.17 4.58 10.47
C VAL A 100 -4.55 4.72 11.85
N SER A 101 -5.32 4.38 12.89
CA SER A 101 -4.82 4.18 14.26
C SER A 101 -4.95 2.70 14.63
N GLN A 102 -4.26 2.27 15.68
CA GLN A 102 -4.34 0.90 16.18
C GLN A 102 -5.79 0.50 16.50
N GLU A 103 -6.52 1.36 17.21
CA GLU A 103 -7.93 1.13 17.58
C GLU A 103 -8.84 0.99 16.34
N LEU A 104 -8.59 1.78 15.28
CA LEU A 104 -9.35 1.67 14.03
C LEU A 104 -9.07 0.33 13.34
N LEU A 105 -7.82 -0.10 13.26
CA LEU A 105 -7.45 -1.39 12.67
C LEU A 105 -8.06 -2.55 13.47
N ASP A 106 -8.01 -2.49 14.80
CA ASP A 106 -8.60 -3.53 15.67
C ASP A 106 -10.12 -3.58 15.53
N THR A 107 -10.75 -2.44 15.29
CA THR A 107 -12.20 -2.34 15.08
C THR A 107 -12.58 -2.91 13.71
N GLU A 108 -11.85 -2.56 12.66
CA GLU A 108 -12.05 -3.10 11.31
C GLU A 108 -11.88 -4.62 11.30
N PHE A 109 -10.85 -5.13 11.95
CA PHE A 109 -10.64 -6.57 12.09
C PHE A 109 -11.83 -7.28 12.77
N ARG A 110 -12.38 -6.70 13.84
CA ARG A 110 -13.57 -7.23 14.53
C ARG A 110 -14.81 -7.19 13.64
N ILE A 111 -15.00 -6.12 12.89
CA ILE A 111 -16.13 -5.97 11.95
C ILE A 111 -16.02 -7.00 10.83
N GLU A 112 -14.84 -7.17 10.23
CA GLU A 112 -14.60 -8.16 9.18
C GLU A 112 -14.85 -9.59 9.67
N ALA A 113 -14.37 -9.92 10.88
CA ALA A 113 -14.62 -11.22 11.50
C ALA A 113 -16.12 -11.45 11.76
N TYR A 114 -16.83 -10.43 12.23
CA TYR A 114 -18.27 -10.49 12.43
C TYR A 114 -19.03 -10.70 11.11
N ILE A 115 -18.69 -9.93 10.07
CA ILE A 115 -19.30 -10.06 8.74
C ILE A 115 -19.05 -11.46 8.18
N ASN A 116 -17.82 -11.98 8.29
CA ASN A 116 -17.49 -13.31 7.79
C ASN A 116 -18.29 -14.41 8.52
N ALA A 117 -18.42 -14.32 9.84
CA ALA A 117 -19.19 -15.28 10.63
C ALA A 117 -20.70 -15.27 10.34
N HIS A 118 -21.26 -14.10 9.98
CA HIS A 118 -22.69 -13.94 9.71
C HIS A 118 -23.02 -13.96 8.21
N ASN A 119 -22.03 -14.21 7.35
CA ASN A 119 -22.27 -14.22 5.91
C ASN A 119 -23.06 -15.47 5.51
N VAL A 120 -24.27 -15.25 4.98
CA VAL A 120 -25.16 -16.33 4.52
C VAL A 120 -24.85 -16.82 3.11
N ASN A 121 -24.01 -16.11 2.35
CA ASN A 121 -23.70 -16.47 0.98
C ASN A 121 -22.82 -17.74 0.94
N PRO A 122 -23.28 -18.84 0.32
CA PRO A 122 -22.49 -20.08 0.21
C PRO A 122 -21.21 -19.93 -0.64
N PHE A 123 -21.12 -18.87 -1.44
CA PHE A 123 -19.95 -18.50 -2.25
C PHE A 123 -19.20 -17.28 -1.68
N ALA A 124 -19.40 -16.96 -0.40
CA ALA A 124 -18.69 -15.86 0.27
C ALA A 124 -17.16 -16.04 0.25
N ASP A 125 -16.69 -17.25 0.50
CA ASP A 125 -15.28 -17.58 0.43
C ASP A 125 -14.90 -17.96 -1.03
N PRO A 126 -14.16 -17.10 -1.74
CA PRO A 126 -13.77 -17.37 -3.12
C PRO A 126 -12.88 -18.62 -3.25
N ARG A 127 -12.17 -19.02 -2.17
CA ARG A 127 -11.29 -20.19 -2.18
C ARG A 127 -11.99 -21.46 -2.63
N ARG A 128 -13.25 -21.65 -2.21
CA ARG A 128 -14.03 -22.82 -2.59
C ARG A 128 -14.22 -22.89 -4.10
N ALA A 129 -14.60 -21.78 -4.74
CA ALA A 129 -14.76 -21.72 -6.19
C ALA A 129 -13.42 -21.91 -6.92
N LEU A 130 -12.37 -21.23 -6.43
CA LEU A 130 -11.03 -21.25 -7.04
C LEU A 130 -10.38 -22.64 -7.00
N TYR A 131 -10.37 -23.30 -5.83
CA TYR A 131 -9.73 -24.61 -5.68
C TYR A 131 -10.45 -25.72 -6.42
N HIS A 132 -11.77 -25.64 -6.57
CA HIS A 132 -12.54 -26.64 -7.32
C HIS A 132 -12.68 -26.35 -8.82
N ASN A 133 -11.97 -25.33 -9.34
CA ASN A 133 -12.11 -24.90 -10.74
C ASN A 133 -13.57 -24.70 -11.16
N TYR A 134 -14.35 -24.04 -10.29
CA TYR A 134 -15.78 -23.86 -10.51
C TYR A 134 -16.03 -23.12 -11.82
N ALA A 135 -16.93 -23.64 -12.65
CA ALA A 135 -17.24 -23.10 -13.98
C ALA A 135 -16.01 -22.88 -14.89
N GLY A 136 -14.94 -23.67 -14.72
CA GLY A 136 -13.71 -23.51 -15.51
C GLY A 136 -12.95 -22.23 -15.20
N CYS A 137 -13.06 -21.69 -13.97
CA CYS A 137 -12.50 -20.39 -13.63
C CYS A 137 -10.99 -20.27 -13.86
N ARG A 138 -10.25 -21.37 -13.82
CA ARG A 138 -8.80 -21.41 -14.04
C ARG A 138 -8.39 -20.94 -15.44
N ASP A 139 -9.28 -21.00 -16.42
CA ASP A 139 -8.97 -20.59 -17.79
C ASP A 139 -8.85 -19.07 -17.94
N PHE A 140 -9.47 -18.30 -17.03
CA PHE A 140 -9.51 -16.84 -17.08
C PHE A 140 -8.90 -16.13 -15.85
N ILE A 141 -8.43 -16.87 -14.84
CA ILE A 141 -7.74 -16.29 -13.67
C ILE A 141 -6.23 -16.56 -13.72
N SER A 142 -5.47 -15.63 -13.14
CA SER A 142 -4.04 -15.82 -12.88
C SER A 142 -3.79 -16.89 -11.79
N PRO A 143 -2.70 -17.67 -11.86
CA PRO A 143 -2.28 -18.59 -10.79
C PRO A 143 -2.13 -17.91 -9.42
N TYR A 144 -1.78 -16.62 -9.37
CA TYR A 144 -1.62 -15.89 -8.10
C TYR A 144 -2.93 -15.77 -7.30
N HIS A 145 -4.09 -15.79 -7.96
CA HIS A 145 -5.37 -15.77 -7.24
C HIS A 145 -5.59 -17.06 -6.43
N LEU A 146 -5.03 -18.20 -6.87
CA LEU A 146 -5.05 -19.46 -6.10
C LEU A 146 -4.14 -19.40 -4.88
N GLU A 147 -2.97 -18.74 -5.02
CA GLU A 147 -2.00 -18.55 -3.94
C GLU A 147 -2.54 -17.60 -2.87
N TRP A 148 -3.08 -16.46 -3.28
CA TRP A 148 -3.65 -15.47 -2.36
C TRP A 148 -5.01 -15.92 -1.81
N GLY A 149 -5.69 -16.83 -2.52
CA GLY A 149 -7.03 -17.30 -2.17
C GLY A 149 -8.08 -16.18 -2.25
N ASP A 150 -7.83 -15.15 -3.05
CA ASP A 150 -8.70 -14.01 -3.27
C ASP A 150 -8.51 -13.49 -4.71
N THR A 151 -9.55 -12.86 -5.25
CA THR A 151 -9.57 -12.23 -6.58
C THR A 151 -9.60 -10.70 -6.52
N LYS A 152 -9.50 -10.12 -5.32
CA LYS A 152 -9.50 -8.66 -5.11
C LYS A 152 -8.28 -7.94 -5.65
N TYR A 153 -7.16 -8.64 -5.83
CA TYR A 153 -5.89 -8.06 -6.26
C TYR A 153 -5.60 -8.44 -7.71
N HIS A 154 -5.11 -7.48 -8.49
CA HIS A 154 -4.76 -7.62 -9.89
C HIS A 154 -3.29 -7.26 -10.13
#